data_AF-A0A401TPD2-F1
#
_entry.id   AF-A0A401TPD2-F1
#
_cell.length_a   1.000
_cell.length_b   1.000
_cell.length_c   1.000
_cell.angle_alpha   90.00
_cell.angle_beta   90.00
_cell.angle_gamma   90.00
#
_symmetry.space_group_name_H-M   'P 1'
#
loop_
_entity.id
_entity.type
_entity.pdbx_description
1 polymer ?
#
loop_
_entity_poly.entity_id
_entity_poly.type
_entity_poly.pdbx_seq_one_letter_code
_entity_poly.pdbx_strand_id
1 'polypeptide(L)'
;MAILPRSLPFQKYYMLLILTDGVVTDISDTRDAIVEGSSLPLSIIIVGVGNADFTDMRALDGDDGILLSTYGQEAARDIVKFVPFREFKKVQPLSPSLSLSQLARIL
;
A
#
# COMPACT_ATOMS: atom_id res chain seq x y z
N MET A 1 35.09 4.09 -33.21
CA MET A 1 34.59 3.34 -32.04
C MET A 1 33.45 4.16 -31.45
N ALA A 2 32.21 3.90 -31.88
CA ALA A 2 31.04 4.64 -31.43
C ALA A 2 30.51 4.01 -30.14
N ILE A 3 30.39 4.80 -29.08
CA ILE A 3 29.76 4.39 -27.83
C ILE A 3 28.25 4.48 -28.07
N LEU A 4 27.56 3.34 -28.23
CA LEU A 4 26.11 3.32 -28.28
C LEU A 4 25.55 3.85 -26.95
N PRO A 5 24.52 4.71 -26.96
CA PRO A 5 23.91 5.17 -25.72
C PRO A 5 23.39 3.96 -24.96
N ARG A 6 23.88 3.77 -23.73
CA ARG A 6 23.36 2.78 -22.79
C ARG A 6 21.88 3.10 -22.62
N SER A 7 20.99 2.23 -23.10
CA SER A 7 19.55 2.37 -22.85
C SER A 7 19.37 2.57 -21.34
N LEU A 8 18.80 3.71 -20.93
CA LEU A 8 18.49 3.95 -19.52
C LEU A 8 17.69 2.73 -19.04
N PRO A 9 18.05 2.11 -17.90
CA PRO A 9 17.33 0.94 -17.42
C PRO A 9 15.86 1.34 -17.27
N PHE A 10 14.95 0.59 -17.91
CA PHE A 10 13.52 0.78 -17.75
C PHE A 10 13.19 0.57 -16.26
N GLN A 11 12.95 1.65 -15.53
CA GLN A 11 12.59 1.58 -14.12
C GLN A 11 11.14 1.12 -14.02
N LYS A 12 10.95 -0.15 -13.64
CA LYS A 12 9.63 -0.74 -13.42
C LYS A 12 9.14 -0.35 -12.03
N TYR A 13 7.91 0.12 -11.95
CA TYR A 13 7.20 0.34 -10.71
C TYR A 13 6.19 -0.79 -10.49
N TYR A 14 6.15 -1.34 -9.30
CA TYR A 14 5.28 -2.46 -8.95
C TYR A 14 4.16 -2.01 -8.03
N MET A 15 2.96 -2.55 -8.27
CA MET A 15 1.86 -2.47 -7.32
C MET A 15 1.49 -3.88 -6.89
N LEU A 16 1.55 -4.13 -5.59
CA LEU A 16 1.12 -5.37 -4.95
C LEU A 16 -0.28 -5.15 -4.37
N LEU A 17 -1.25 -5.93 -4.85
CA LEU A 17 -2.60 -5.95 -4.29
C LEU A 17 -2.77 -7.21 -3.44
N ILE A 18 -3.10 -7.03 -2.16
CA ILE A 18 -3.38 -8.10 -1.21
C ILE A 18 -4.86 -8.07 -0.88
N LEU A 19 -5.54 -9.21 -1.03
CA LEU A 19 -6.94 -9.40 -0.64
C LEU A 19 -6.98 -10.38 0.53
N THR A 20 -7.56 -9.96 1.65
CA THR A 20 -7.66 -10.78 2.87
C THR A 20 -9.04 -10.63 3.50
N ASP A 21 -9.60 -11.71 4.03
CA ASP A 21 -10.84 -11.69 4.83
C ASP A 21 -10.58 -11.67 6.35
N GLY A 22 -9.30 -11.71 6.74
CA GLY A 22 -8.84 -11.68 8.12
C GLY A 22 -7.73 -10.65 8.37
N VAL A 23 -7.31 -10.56 9.62
CA VAL A 23 -6.21 -9.69 10.06
C VAL A 23 -4.86 -10.36 9.87
N VAL A 24 -3.82 -9.54 9.72
CA VAL A 24 -2.43 -9.99 9.77
C VAL A 24 -2.15 -10.55 11.16
N THR A 25 -1.69 -11.79 11.23
CA THR A 25 -1.31 -12.45 12.50
C THR A 25 0.02 -11.93 13.03
N ASP A 26 0.97 -11.68 12.13
CA ASP A 26 2.35 -11.33 12.47
C ASP A 26 2.64 -9.89 12.01
N ILE A 27 2.12 -8.94 12.80
CA ILE A 27 2.20 -7.50 12.48
C ILE A 27 3.65 -7.00 12.45
N SER A 28 4.51 -7.55 13.32
CA SER A 28 5.92 -7.19 13.44
C SER A 28 6.70 -7.55 12.18
N ASP A 29 6.61 -8.81 11.74
CA ASP A 29 7.31 -9.27 10.54
C ASP A 29 6.81 -8.54 9.29
N THR A 30 5.50 -8.30 9.21
CA THR A 30 4.89 -7.54 8.12
C THR A 30 5.43 -6.10 8.09
N ARG A 31 5.53 -5.45 9.26
CA ARG A 31 6.07 -4.10 9.38
C ARG A 31 7.54 -4.03 8.96
N ASP A 32 8.34 -5.01 9.37
CA ASP A 32 9.76 -5.08 9.00
C ASP A 32 9.93 -5.23 7.48
N ALA A 33 9.14 -6.10 6.86
CA ALA A 33 9.14 -6.28 5.41
C ALA A 33 8.69 -5.01 4.65
N ILE A 34 7.70 -4.28 5.18
CA ILE A 34 7.26 -3.00 4.61
C ILE A 34 8.37 -1.96 4.70
N VAL A 35 9.03 -1.83 5.85
CA VAL A 35 10.13 -0.88 6.05
C VAL A 35 11.28 -1.20 5.11
N GLU A 36 11.68 -2.46 4.96
CA GLU A 36 12.70 -2.88 3.99
C GLU A 36 12.28 -2.55 2.54
N GLY A 37 11.03 -2.86 2.19
CA GLY A 37 10.46 -2.64 0.85
C GLY A 37 10.23 -1.16 0.50
N SER A 38 10.17 -0.25 1.49
CA SER A 38 9.89 1.18 1.28
C SER A 38 10.90 1.88 0.37
N SER A 39 12.13 1.35 0.29
CA SER A 39 13.21 1.83 -0.59
C SER A 39 13.07 1.38 -2.05
N LEU A 40 12.18 0.43 -2.34
CA LEU A 40 11.95 -0.13 -3.67
C LEU A 40 10.87 0.66 -4.43
N PRO A 41 10.85 0.61 -5.78
CA PRO A 41 9.77 1.15 -6.59
C PRO A 41 8.51 0.26 -6.49
N LEU A 42 7.89 0.25 -5.30
CA LEU A 42 6.78 -0.60 -4.90
C LEU A 42 5.71 0.23 -4.17
N SER A 43 4.44 -0.07 -4.45
CA SER A 43 3.29 0.28 -3.61
C SER A 43 2.51 -0.98 -3.26
N ILE A 44 1.93 -1.03 -2.06
CA ILE A 44 1.16 -2.16 -1.54
C ILE A 44 -0.24 -1.63 -1.20
N ILE A 45 -1.27 -2.28 -1.72
CA ILE A 45 -2.66 -2.01 -1.40
C ILE A 45 -3.22 -3.26 -0.74
N ILE A 46 -3.70 -3.13 0.48
CA ILE A 46 -4.30 -4.21 1.25
C ILE A 46 -5.80 -3.96 1.36
N VAL A 47 -6.60 -4.88 0.83
CA VAL A 47 -8.06 -4.79 0.84
C VAL A 47 -8.65 -5.86 1.75
N GLY A 48 -9.26 -5.41 2.84
CA GLY A 48 -9.97 -6.26 3.79
C GLY A 48 -11.40 -6.56 3.31
N VAL A 49 -11.73 -7.81 3.01
CA VAL A 49 -13.08 -8.25 2.61
C VAL A 49 -13.82 -8.90 3.78
N GLY A 50 -15.15 -8.83 3.78
CA GLY A 50 -15.96 -9.41 4.85
C GLY A 50 -16.07 -8.54 6.12
N ASN A 51 -16.33 -9.19 7.24
CA ASN A 51 -16.79 -8.56 8.49
C ASN A 51 -15.80 -8.69 9.65
N ALA A 52 -14.54 -9.07 9.38
CA ALA A 52 -13.51 -9.10 10.42
C ALA A 52 -13.27 -7.69 11.01
N ASP A 53 -12.77 -7.66 12.23
CA ASP A 53 -12.27 -6.44 12.85
C ASP A 53 -10.89 -6.13 12.26
N PHE A 54 -10.78 -5.02 11.53
CA PHE A 54 -9.54 -4.63 10.85
C PHE A 54 -8.82 -3.48 11.57
N THR A 55 -9.11 -3.26 12.85
CA THR A 55 -8.52 -2.17 13.62
C THR A 55 -6.98 -2.22 13.59
N ASP A 56 -6.39 -3.40 13.79
CA ASP A 56 -4.94 -3.57 13.80
C ASP A 56 -4.30 -3.37 12.42
N MET A 57 -5.05 -3.58 11.34
CA MET A 57 -4.55 -3.38 9.97
C MET A 57 -4.30 -1.91 9.65
N ARG A 58 -4.93 -0.99 10.40
CA ARG A 58 -4.66 0.45 10.28
C ARG A 58 -3.26 0.82 10.76
N ALA A 59 -2.67 0.03 11.66
CA ALA A 59 -1.30 0.25 12.10
C ALA A 59 -0.25 0.04 10.99
N LEU A 60 -0.63 -0.56 9.86
CA LEU A 60 0.20 -0.70 8.67
C LEU A 60 -0.03 0.43 7.65
N ASP A 61 -1.06 1.24 7.81
CA ASP A 61 -1.35 2.38 6.93
C ASP A 61 -0.40 3.53 7.29
N GLY A 62 0.29 4.12 6.30
CA GLY A 62 1.27 5.18 6.57
C GLY A 62 0.67 6.54 6.89
N ASP A 63 -0.65 6.67 6.84
CA ASP A 63 -1.39 7.88 7.23
C ASP A 63 -1.20 8.25 8.73
N ASP A 64 -0.97 7.26 9.61
CA ASP A 64 -0.89 7.46 11.07
C ASP A 64 0.55 7.78 11.56
N GLY A 65 1.50 7.93 10.63
CA GLY A 65 2.88 8.32 10.92
C GLY A 65 3.92 7.39 10.26
N ILE A 66 5.20 7.67 10.52
CA ILE A 66 6.31 6.89 9.95
C ILE A 66 6.33 5.49 10.57
N LEU A 67 6.26 4.46 9.72
CA LEU A 67 6.45 3.08 10.15
C LEU A 67 7.89 2.84 10.58
N LEU A 68 8.05 2.22 11.76
CA LEU A 68 9.33 1.82 12.34
C LEU A 68 9.46 0.29 12.31
N SER A 69 10.59 -0.24 11.88
CA SER A 69 10.86 -1.67 12.06
C SER A 69 10.99 -2.01 13.54
N THR A 70 10.95 -3.29 13.88
CA THR A 70 11.26 -3.81 15.21
C THR A 70 12.68 -3.45 15.66
N TYR A 71 13.57 -3.15 14.71
CA TYR A 71 14.94 -2.68 14.94
C TYR A 71 15.06 -1.14 15.03
N GLY A 72 13.94 -0.42 14.94
CA GLY A 72 13.89 1.05 15.02
C GLY A 72 14.25 1.77 13.73
N GLN A 73 14.26 1.09 12.58
CA GLN A 73 14.50 1.73 11.28
C GLN A 73 13.24 2.39 10.76
N GLU A 74 13.34 3.61 10.26
CA GLU A 74 12.24 4.33 9.62
C GLU A 74 12.02 3.88 8.17
N ALA A 75 10.76 3.73 7.76
CA ALA A 75 10.40 3.56 6.36
C ALA A 75 10.87 4.78 5.54
N ALA A 76 11.47 4.55 4.38
CA ALA A 76 11.98 5.60 3.49
C ALA A 76 10.87 6.48 2.91
N ARG A 77 9.67 5.91 2.77
CA ARG A 77 8.42 6.57 2.35
C ARG A 77 7.25 5.67 2.69
N ASP A 78 6.07 6.26 2.73
CA ASP A 78 4.84 5.48 2.79
C ASP A 78 4.63 4.71 1.48
N ILE A 79 4.38 3.40 1.60
CA ILE A 79 4.12 2.50 0.49
C ILE A 79 2.90 1.61 0.73
N VAL A 80 2.16 1.75 1.84
CA VAL A 80 1.06 0.84 2.18
C VAL A 80 -0.23 1.62 2.37
N LYS A 81 -1.27 1.20 1.63
CA LYS A 81 -2.64 1.64 1.88
C LYS A 81 -3.51 0.47 2.32
N PHE A 82 -4.11 0.56 3.50
CA PHE A 82 -5.13 -0.39 3.93
C PHE A 82 -6.54 0.17 3.69
N VAL A 83 -7.41 -0.61 3.03
CA VAL A 83 -8.81 -0.22 2.86
C VAL A 83 -9.77 -1.40 3.09
N PRO A 84 -10.69 -1.32 4.07
CA PRO A 84 -11.72 -2.33 4.21
C PRO A 84 -12.78 -2.15 3.10
N PHE A 85 -13.00 -3.18 2.29
CA PHE A 85 -13.88 -3.15 1.12
C PHE A 85 -15.32 -2.72 1.45
N ARG A 86 -15.79 -3.00 2.67
CA ARG A 86 -17.10 -2.57 3.16
C ARG A 86 -17.28 -1.05 3.20
N GLU A 87 -16.20 -0.27 3.30
CA GLU A 87 -16.25 1.20 3.27
C GLU A 87 -16.53 1.73 1.85
N PHE A 88 -16.22 0.98 0.79
CA PHE A 88 -16.56 1.34 -0.59
C PHE A 88 -18.03 1.08 -0.96
N LYS A 89 -18.68 0.08 -0.35
CA LYS A 89 -20.09 -0.24 -0.64
C LYS A 89 -21.07 0.87 -0.24
N LYS A 90 -20.65 1.83 0.61
CA LYS A 90 -21.47 2.97 1.01
C LYS A 90 -21.44 4.14 0.02
N VAL A 91 -20.60 4.05 -1.01
CA VAL A 91 -20.56 5.02 -2.10
C VAL A 91 -21.73 4.69 -3.04
N GLN A 92 -22.71 5.60 -3.13
CA GLN A 92 -23.78 5.52 -4.15
C GLN A 92 -23.17 5.29 -5.54
N PRO A 93 -23.84 4.55 -6.44
CA PRO A 93 -23.31 4.32 -7.78
C PRO A 93 -22.96 5.66 -8.43
N LEU A 94 -21.66 5.82 -8.68
CA LEU A 94 -21.07 7.10 -9.03
C LEU A 94 -21.55 7.52 -10.42
N SER A 95 -22.02 8.76 -10.52
CA SER A 95 -22.07 9.47 -11.80
C SER A 95 -20.63 9.50 -12.38
N PRO A 96 -20.45 9.26 -13.70
CA PRO A 96 -19.14 9.01 -14.32
C PRO A 96 -18.05 10.07 -14.10
N SER A 97 -18.42 11.30 -13.68
CA SER A 97 -17.50 12.42 -13.47
C SER A 97 -16.77 12.41 -12.11
N LEU A 98 -17.17 11.56 -11.16
CA LEU A 98 -16.65 11.55 -9.78
C LEU A 98 -15.71 10.38 -9.46
N SER A 99 -15.44 9.47 -10.41
CA SER A 99 -14.69 8.23 -10.15
C SER A 99 -13.17 8.43 -10.00
N LEU A 100 -12.58 9.35 -10.76
CA LEU A 100 -11.12 9.56 -10.77
C LEU A 100 -10.61 10.28 -9.51
N SER A 101 -11.40 11.19 -8.95
CA SER A 101 -11.05 11.89 -7.70
C SER A 101 -11.09 10.98 -6.47
N GLN A 102 -11.85 9.88 -6.54
CA GLN A 102 -11.89 8.89 -5.45
C GLN A 102 -10.73 7.90 -5.53
N LEU A 103 -10.24 7.60 -6.74
CA LEU A 103 -8.99 6.87 -6.92
C LEU A 103 -7.80 7.66 -6.37
N ALA A 104 -7.81 8.99 -6.53
CA ALA A 104 -6.85 9.90 -5.92
C ALA A 104 -6.99 10.07 -4.39
N ARG A 105 -7.99 9.43 -3.75
CA ARG A 105 -8.08 9.33 -2.29
C ARG A 105 -7.56 7.99 -1.74
N ILE A 106 -7.26 7.05 -2.62
CA ILE A 106 -6.75 5.71 -2.29
C ILE A 106 -5.25 5.63 -2.56
N LEU A 107 -4.77 6.39 -3.56
CA LEU A 107 -3.36 6.61 -3.87
C LEU A 107 -2.88 7.90 -3.22
#